data_AF-A0A7X9KFT6-F1
#
_entry.id   AF-A0A7X9KFT6-F1
#
_cell.length_a   1.000
_cell.length_b   1.000
_cell.length_c   1.000
_cell.angle_alpha   90.00
_cell.angle_beta   90.00
_cell.angle_gamma   90.00
#
_symmetry.space_group_name_H-M   'P 1'
#
loop_
_entity.id
_entity.type
_entity.pdbx_description
1 polymer ?
#
loop_
_entity_poly.entity_id
_entity_poly.type
_entity_poly.pdbx_seq_one_letter_code
_entity_poly.pdbx_strand_id
1 'polypeptide(L)' 'KKKNPTTIGEDCFVGSDTMLVAPVSLGDGCYTAAGSVITKDVPAESLAIGRARQKNIEGWALKRKKTDGGGE' A
#
# COMPACT_ATOMS: atom_id res chain seq x y z
N LYS A 1 -4.03 -7.64 26.28
CA LYS A 1 -2.96 -7.29 25.30
C LYS A 1 -3.05 -5.79 25.02
N LYS A 2 -1.95 -5.03 25.11
CA LYS A 2 -1.95 -3.59 24.78
C LYS A 2 -1.94 -3.42 23.25
N LYS A 3 -2.89 -2.67 22.71
CA LYS A 3 -2.96 -2.35 21.27
C LYS A 3 -2.17 -1.06 21.01
N ASN A 4 -1.57 -0.95 19.82
CA ASN A 4 -0.84 0.24 19.39
C ASN A 4 -1.79 1.16 18.60
N PRO A 5 -1.77 2.48 18.84
CA PRO A 5 -2.61 3.43 18.12
C PRO A 5 -2.00 3.83 16.77
N THR A 6 -2.86 4.28 15.87
CA THR A 6 -2.49 5.03 14.66
C THR A 6 -3.13 6.41 14.77
N THR A 7 -2.35 7.46 14.54
CA THR A 7 -2.83 8.85 14.59
C THR A 7 -2.83 9.41 13.18
N ILE A 8 -3.91 10.09 12.80
CA ILE A 8 -4.08 10.75 11.51
C ILE A 8 -4.39 12.21 11.78
N GLY A 9 -3.58 13.10 11.22
CA GLY A 9 -3.75 14.55 11.31
C GLY A 9 -4.93 15.07 10.49
N GLU A 10 -5.15 16.38 10.58
CA GLU A 10 -6.21 17.06 9.85
C GLU A 10 -5.92 17.06 8.33
N ASP A 11 -6.98 17.09 7.52
CA ASP A 11 -6.91 17.20 6.05
C ASP A 11 -5.99 16.18 5.34
N CYS A 12 -5.71 15.03 5.98
CA CYS A 12 -4.94 13.95 5.38
C CYS A 12 -5.74 13.22 4.29
N PHE A 13 -5.06 12.82 3.22
CA PHE A 13 -5.63 11.93 2.20
C PHE A 13 -5.04 10.52 2.33
N VAL A 14 -5.90 9.54 2.60
CA VAL A 14 -5.53 8.12 2.65
C VAL A 14 -5.96 7.43 1.36
N GLY A 15 -5.00 7.08 0.52
CA GLY A 15 -5.27 6.37 -0.73
C GLY A 15 -5.92 5.01 -0.51
N SER A 16 -6.75 4.56 -1.45
CA SER A 16 -7.44 3.26 -1.38
C SER A 16 -6.47 2.11 -1.12
N ASP A 17 -6.88 1.14 -0.32
CA ASP A 17 -6.07 -0.03 0.04
C ASP A 17 -4.73 0.32 0.73
N THR A 18 -4.69 1.44 1.47
CA THR A 18 -3.55 1.74 2.35
C THR A 18 -3.63 0.89 3.62
N MET A 19 -2.52 0.27 4.01
CA MET A 19 -2.35 -0.35 5.32
C MET A 19 -1.48 0.53 6.24
N LEU A 20 -1.95 0.78 7.46
CA LEU A 20 -1.24 1.57 8.48
C LEU A 20 -0.76 0.64 9.59
N VAL A 21 0.56 0.45 9.71
CA VAL A 21 1.16 -0.46 10.70
C VAL A 21 1.47 0.30 11.98
N ALA A 22 0.61 0.15 12.99
CA ALA A 22 0.75 0.83 14.28
C ALA A 22 1.97 0.35 15.11
N PRO A 23 2.63 1.22 15.89
CA PRO A 23 2.33 2.66 16.01
C PRO A 23 2.85 3.46 14.81
N VAL A 24 2.02 4.36 14.30
CA VAL A 24 2.38 5.27 13.21
C VAL A 24 1.54 6.55 13.26
N SER A 25 2.16 7.68 12.94
CA SER A 25 1.54 9.01 12.90
C SER A 25 1.61 9.60 11.49
N LEU A 26 0.48 10.10 11.01
CA LEU A 26 0.35 10.87 9.77
C LEU A 26 0.17 12.34 10.15
N GLY A 27 1.12 13.20 9.76
CA GLY A 27 1.03 14.64 10.00
C GLY A 27 -0.01 15.32 9.11
N ASP A 28 -0.46 16.50 9.51
CA ASP A 28 -1.52 17.26 8.84
C ASP A 28 -1.26 17.45 7.34
N GLY A 29 -2.32 17.39 6.53
CA GLY A 29 -2.27 17.56 5.08
C GLY A 29 -1.47 16.49 4.33
N CYS A 30 -0.98 15.43 4.98
CA CYS A 30 -0.20 14.40 4.30
C CYS A 30 -1.05 13.51 3.39
N TYR A 31 -0.38 12.87 2.43
CA TYR A 31 -0.99 11.98 1.45
C TYR A 31 -0.36 10.59 1.53
N THR A 32 -1.17 9.54 1.46
CA THR A 32 -0.68 8.19 1.15
C THR A 32 -1.08 7.80 -0.27
N ALA A 33 -0.11 7.25 -1.02
CA ALA A 33 -0.44 6.67 -2.33
C ALA A 33 -1.26 5.38 -2.14
N ALA A 34 -2.22 5.13 -3.04
CA ALA A 34 -3.02 3.92 -3.02
C ALA A 34 -2.16 2.63 -3.05
N GLY A 35 -2.62 1.62 -2.31
CA GLY A 35 -1.92 0.33 -2.15
C GLY A 35 -0.61 0.41 -1.37
N SER A 36 -0.40 1.45 -0.57
CA SER A 36 0.83 1.59 0.23
C SER A 36 0.73 0.90 1.59
N VAL A 37 1.84 0.34 2.05
CA VAL A 37 2.01 -0.10 3.44
C VAL A 37 2.88 0.92 4.18
N ILE A 38 2.29 1.65 5.11
CA ILE A 38 2.97 2.71 5.88
C ILE A 38 3.46 2.13 7.22
N THR A 39 4.78 2.11 7.40
CA THR A 39 5.46 1.52 8.56
C THR A 39 6.29 2.53 9.37
N LYS A 40 6.30 3.79 8.93
CA LYS A 40 7.04 4.90 9.54
C LYS A 40 6.15 6.13 9.50
N ASP A 41 6.38 7.04 10.45
CA ASP A 41 5.66 8.30 10.51
C ASP A 41 5.80 9.09 9.20
N VAL A 42 4.71 9.75 8.83
CA VAL A 42 4.61 10.57 7.63
C VAL A 42 4.58 12.03 8.07
N PRO A 43 5.57 12.85 7.69
CA PRO A 43 5.56 14.28 7.99
C PRO A 43 4.33 14.98 7.40
N ALA A 44 3.95 16.12 7.99
CA ALA A 44 2.91 16.99 7.44
C ALA A 44 3.22 17.43 6.00
N GLU A 45 2.18 17.67 5.20
CA GLU A 45 2.27 18.13 3.81
C GLU A 45 3.16 17.25 2.90
N SER A 46 3.34 15.96 3.25
CA SER A 46 4.22 15.04 2.52
C SER A 46 3.46 13.88 1.89
N LEU A 47 4.02 13.31 0.83
CA LEU A 47 3.50 12.11 0.15
C LEU A 47 4.27 10.87 0.60
N ALA A 48 3.59 9.94 1.26
CA ALA A 48 4.10 8.62 1.61
C ALA A 48 3.74 7.57 0.55
N ILE A 49 4.77 6.87 0.04
CA ILE A 49 4.64 5.83 -0.98
C ILE A 49 5.35 4.57 -0.50
N GLY A 50 4.56 3.52 -0.24
CA GLY A 50 5.04 2.22 0.26
C GLY A 50 4.70 1.08 -0.68
N ARG A 51 4.87 1.25 -2.00
CA ARG A 51 4.54 0.26 -3.03
C ARG A 51 5.73 -0.11 -3.90
N ALA A 52 5.72 -1.34 -4.41
CA ALA A 52 6.67 -1.75 -5.43
C ALA A 52 6.41 -1.01 -6.76
N ARG A 53 7.49 -0.77 -7.53
CA ARG A 53 7.34 -0.32 -8.92
C ARG A 53 6.66 -1.42 -9.72
N GLN A 54 5.68 -1.05 -10.52
CA GLN A 54 5.01 -1.99 -11.40
C GLN A 54 6.00 -2.56 -12.41
N LYS A 55 5.94 -3.87 -12.61
CA LYS A 55 6.63 -4.58 -13.69
C LYS A 55 5.60 -5.42 -14.45
N ASN A 56 5.58 -5.28 -15.76
CA ASN A 56 4.77 -6.14 -16.62
C ASN A 56 5.65 -7.31 -17.08
N ILE A 57 5.11 -8.54 -16.98
CA ILE A 57 5.72 -9.73 -17.56
C ILE A 57 4.83 -10.16 -18.72
N GLU A 58 5.21 -9.78 -19.94
CA GLU A 58 4.42 -10.04 -21.13
C GLU A 58 4.26 -11.56 -21.39
N GLY A 59 3.06 -11.97 -21.82
CA GLY A 59 2.74 -13.36 -22.12
C GLY A 59 2.64 -14.30 -20.90
N TRP A 60 2.82 -13.81 -19.66
CA TRP A 60 2.81 -14.68 -18.46
C TRP A 60 1.52 -15.49 -18.31
N ALA A 61 0.36 -14.88 -18.53
CA ALA A 61 -0.93 -15.56 -18.42
C ALA A 61 -1.10 -16.66 -19.51
N LEU A 62 -0.61 -16.41 -20.73
CA LEU A 62 -0.63 -17.40 -21.81
C LEU A 62 0.26 -18.60 -21.46
N LYS A 63 1.44 -18.35 -20.87
CA LYS A 63 2.34 -19.41 -20.41
C LYS A 63 1.69 -20.28 -19.35
N ARG A 64 1.00 -19.67 -18.38
CA ARG A 64 0.35 -20.39 -17.27
C ARG A 64 -0.81 -21.27 -17.75
N LYS A 65 -1.66 -20.78 -18.66
CA LYS A 65 -2.74 -21.58 -19.28
C LYS A 65 -2.23 -22.85 -19.98
N LYS A 66 -1.01 -22.83 -20.55
CA LYS A 66 -0.40 -24.02 -21.16
C LYS A 66 0.08 -25.06 -20.14
N THR A 67 0.42 -24.62 -18.92
CA THR A 67 0.87 -25.50 -17.84
C THR A 67 -0.31 -26.13 -17.10
N ASP A 68 -1.44 -25.43 -17.03
CA ASP A 68 -2.69 -25.92 -16.42
C ASP A 68 -3.53 -26.77 -17.40
N GLY A 69 -2.94 -27.25 -18.50
CA GLY A 69 -3.55 -28.19 -19.45
C GLY A 69 -3.73 -29.58 -18.84
N GLY A 70 -4.51 -29.67 -17.77
CA GLY A 70 -5.33 -30.85 -17.51
C GLY A 70 -6.30 -30.98 -18.67
N GLY A 71 -6.27 -32.15 -19.31
CA GLY A 71 -7.11 -32.46 -20.45
C GLY A 71 -8.59 -32.34 -20.15
N GLU A 72 -9.33 -31.93 -21.16
CA GLU A 72 -10.56 -32.63 -21.54
C GLU A 72 -10.18 -33.72 -22.56
#